data_AF-A0A538QDN2-F1
#
_entry.id   AF-A0A538QDN2-F1
#
_cell.length_a   1.000
_cell.length_b   1.000
_cell.length_c   1.000
_cell.angle_alpha   90.00
_cell.angle_beta   90.00
_cell.angle_gamma   90.00
#
_symmetry.space_group_name_H-M   'P 1'
#
loop_
_entity.id
_entity.type
_entity.pdbx_description
1 polymer ?
#
loop_
_entity_poly.entity_id
_entity_poly.type
_entity_poly.pdbx_seq_one_letter_code
_entity_poly.pdbx_strand_id
1 'polypeptide(L)'
;MTTPLFHVSLPDTDDAAHFAPLQIALEGLAQINEWHIRRSLRRVARGLSDTIIPPLYASGVVYREEAPGHEDWMDVPAVLRQGYADCEDLAAYRTAELRVAGFNVEPVIKWQWVPREIMIRQGYPEHHLPGRGVWLVHCCVRWPDGRIEDPSRILGMGGQFMERI
;
A
#
# COMPACT_ATOMS: atom_id res chain seq x y z
N MET A 1 -20.36 7.57 -14.15
CA MET A 1 -20.33 6.13 -13.83
C MET A 1 -20.43 6.05 -12.33
N THR A 2 -21.46 5.41 -11.77
CA THR A 2 -21.63 5.27 -10.32
C THR A 2 -20.76 4.11 -9.84
N THR A 3 -19.64 4.42 -9.21
CA THR A 3 -18.81 3.42 -8.51
C THR A 3 -19.61 2.91 -7.31
N PRO A 4 -19.83 1.60 -7.16
CA PRO A 4 -20.50 1.06 -5.99
C PRO A 4 -19.65 1.29 -4.73
N LEU A 5 -20.29 1.67 -3.62
CA LEU A 5 -19.66 1.71 -2.31
C LEU A 5 -19.61 0.29 -1.75
N PHE A 6 -18.40 -0.19 -1.40
CA PHE A 6 -18.21 -1.49 -0.75
C PHE A 6 -18.17 -1.28 0.76
N HIS A 7 -19.16 -1.80 1.47
CA HIS A 7 -19.25 -1.73 2.93
C HIS A 7 -19.19 -3.15 3.51
N VAL A 8 -18.27 -3.39 4.43
CA VAL A 8 -18.08 -4.68 5.11
C VAL A 8 -18.28 -4.48 6.59
N SER A 9 -19.19 -5.26 7.18
CA SER A 9 -19.39 -5.31 8.64
C SER A 9 -18.62 -6.51 9.20
N LEU A 10 -17.77 -6.27 10.19
CA LEU A 10 -17.03 -7.31 10.90
C LEU A 10 -17.53 -7.48 12.34
N PRO A 11 -17.51 -8.70 12.89
CA PRO A 11 -17.74 -8.91 14.31
C PRO A 11 -16.57 -8.40 15.15
N ASP A 12 -16.86 -7.81 16.31
CA ASP A 12 -15.86 -7.24 17.23
C ASP A 12 -15.27 -8.35 18.14
N THR A 13 -14.53 -9.29 17.55
CA THR A 13 -14.15 -10.54 18.22
C THR A 13 -12.64 -10.73 18.44
N ASP A 14 -11.76 -10.21 17.56
CA ASP A 14 -10.31 -10.07 17.80
C ASP A 14 -9.64 -9.05 16.84
N ASP A 15 -8.46 -8.52 17.22
CA ASP A 15 -7.70 -7.50 16.47
C ASP A 15 -7.26 -7.97 15.07
N ALA A 16 -6.94 -9.26 14.88
CA ALA A 16 -6.50 -9.78 13.58
C ALA A 16 -7.67 -9.86 12.60
N ALA A 17 -8.86 -10.21 13.09
CA ALA A 17 -10.10 -10.18 12.31
C ALA A 17 -10.45 -8.76 11.87
N HIS A 18 -10.12 -7.74 12.68
CA HIS A 18 -10.36 -6.33 12.35
C HIS A 18 -9.62 -5.86 11.09
N PHE A 19 -8.37 -6.31 10.89
CA PHE A 19 -7.55 -5.92 9.73
C PHE A 19 -7.70 -6.84 8.51
N ALA A 20 -8.46 -7.94 8.63
CA ALA A 20 -8.62 -8.90 7.54
C ALA A 20 -9.13 -8.26 6.24
N PRO A 21 -10.11 -7.34 6.23
CA PRO A 21 -10.53 -6.68 4.99
C PRO A 21 -9.44 -5.83 4.36
N LEU A 22 -8.60 -5.15 5.15
CA LEU A 22 -7.49 -4.37 4.60
C LEU A 22 -6.48 -5.29 3.90
N GLN A 23 -6.16 -6.44 4.50
CA GLN A 23 -5.25 -7.41 3.89
C GLN A 23 -5.83 -7.98 2.58
N ILE A 24 -7.14 -8.22 2.52
CA ILE A 24 -7.84 -8.67 1.31
C ILE A 24 -7.88 -7.56 0.26
N ALA A 25 -8.17 -6.32 0.66
CA ALA A 25 -8.16 -5.16 -0.23
C ALA A 25 -6.78 -4.95 -0.85
N LEU A 26 -5.71 -5.10 -0.05
CA LEU A 26 -4.32 -4.94 -0.49
C LEU A 26 -3.91 -5.99 -1.50
N GLU A 27 -4.30 -7.24 -1.26
CA GLU A 27 -4.16 -8.31 -2.23
C GLU A 27 -4.97 -8.02 -3.52
N GLY A 28 -6.19 -7.51 -3.39
CA GLY A 28 -7.02 -7.08 -4.53
C GLY A 28 -6.36 -5.99 -5.38
N LEU A 29 -5.82 -4.95 -4.75
CA LEU A 29 -5.09 -3.87 -5.44
C LEU A 29 -3.84 -4.41 -6.14
N ALA A 30 -3.09 -5.31 -5.50
CA ALA A 30 -1.94 -5.97 -6.12
C ALA A 30 -2.35 -6.78 -7.37
N GLN A 31 -3.48 -7.49 -7.34
CA GLN A 31 -3.99 -8.24 -8.49
C GLN A 31 -4.47 -7.32 -9.63
N ILE A 32 -5.12 -6.20 -9.31
CA ILE A 32 -5.47 -5.16 -10.29
C ILE A 32 -4.19 -4.64 -10.97
N ASN A 33 -3.17 -4.32 -10.18
CA ASN A 33 -1.89 -3.84 -10.67
C ASN A 33 -1.17 -4.88 -11.55
N GLU A 34 -1.22 -6.16 -11.17
CA GLU A 34 -0.69 -7.26 -12.00
C GLU A 34 -1.37 -7.29 -13.37
N TRP A 35 -2.70 -7.13 -13.40
CA TRP A 35 -3.45 -7.06 -14.66
C TRP A 35 -2.98 -5.89 -15.53
N HIS A 36 -2.78 -4.69 -14.95
CA HIS A 36 -2.29 -3.52 -15.67
C HIS A 36 -0.90 -3.73 -16.26
N ILE A 37 0.04 -4.26 -15.47
CA ILE A 37 1.42 -4.52 -15.90
C ILE A 37 1.43 -5.59 -17.01
N ARG A 38 0.74 -6.72 -16.83
CA ARG A 38 0.65 -7.74 -17.88
C ARG A 38 -0.02 -7.20 -19.14
N ARG A 39 -1.03 -6.34 -18.99
CA ARG A 39 -1.70 -5.69 -20.13
C ARG A 39 -0.73 -4.79 -20.89
N SER A 40 0.08 -3.97 -20.22
CA SER A 40 1.05 -3.11 -20.92
C SER A 40 2.06 -3.94 -21.71
N LEU A 41 2.58 -5.01 -21.11
CA LEU A 41 3.51 -5.94 -21.79
C LEU A 41 2.87 -6.58 -23.03
N ARG A 42 1.63 -7.10 -22.91
CA ARG A 42 0.90 -7.68 -24.06
C ARG A 42 0.65 -6.68 -25.17
N ARG A 43 0.42 -5.41 -24.86
CA ARG A 43 0.20 -4.37 -25.87
C ARG A 43 1.47 -4.07 -26.65
N VAL A 44 2.60 -3.94 -25.98
CA VAL A 44 3.91 -3.76 -26.63
C VAL A 44 4.25 -4.96 -27.51
N ALA A 45 4.07 -6.18 -27.01
CA ALA A 45 4.32 -7.40 -27.79
C ALA A 45 3.44 -7.51 -29.06
N ARG A 46 2.30 -6.83 -29.11
CA ARG A 46 1.39 -6.78 -30.27
C ARG A 46 1.59 -5.55 -31.16
N GLY A 47 2.57 -4.69 -30.88
CA GLY A 47 2.76 -3.43 -31.59
C GLY A 47 1.61 -2.42 -31.39
N LEU A 48 0.85 -2.54 -30.30
CA LEU A 48 -0.29 -1.66 -29.98
C LEU A 48 0.09 -0.50 -29.06
N SER A 49 1.34 -0.44 -28.63
CA SER A 49 1.90 0.54 -27.68
C SER A 49 3.41 0.43 -27.73
N ASP A 50 4.12 1.53 -27.46
CA ASP A 50 5.58 1.52 -27.25
C ASP A 50 5.96 1.69 -25.77
N THR A 51 4.96 1.89 -24.90
CA THR A 51 5.15 2.11 -23.47
C THR A 51 4.76 0.88 -22.66
N ILE A 52 5.65 0.48 -21.74
CA ILE A 52 5.36 -0.44 -20.63
C ILE A 52 5.17 0.36 -19.35
N ILE A 53 4.46 -0.22 -18.38
CA ILE A 53 4.50 0.25 -17.01
C ILE A 53 5.92 0.02 -16.46
N PRO A 54 6.63 1.05 -15.94
CA PRO A 54 7.99 0.90 -15.45
C PRO A 54 8.04 0.09 -14.15
N PRO A 55 9.20 -0.48 -13.79
CA PRO A 55 9.49 -0.92 -12.42
C PRO A 55 9.23 0.21 -11.40
N LEU A 56 8.71 -0.11 -10.21
CA LEU A 56 8.36 0.92 -9.21
C LEU A 56 9.57 1.82 -8.91
N TYR A 57 10.72 1.21 -8.59
CA TYR A 57 11.93 1.96 -8.23
C TYR A 57 12.61 2.68 -9.42
N ALA A 58 12.14 2.46 -10.65
CA ALA A 58 12.59 3.19 -11.84
C ALA A 58 11.51 4.16 -12.37
N SER A 59 10.35 4.25 -11.72
CA SER A 59 9.21 5.04 -12.20
C SER A 59 9.33 6.54 -11.92
N GLY A 60 10.18 6.94 -10.97
CA GLY A 60 10.26 8.30 -10.46
C GLY A 60 9.19 8.65 -9.41
N VAL A 61 8.31 7.70 -9.05
CA VAL A 61 7.34 7.85 -7.97
C VAL A 61 8.08 7.99 -6.63
N VAL A 62 7.57 8.87 -5.76
CA VAL A 62 8.09 9.09 -4.40
C VAL A 62 7.03 8.83 -3.35
N TYR A 63 7.45 8.54 -2.12
CA TYR A 63 6.53 8.44 -1.00
C TYR A 63 5.95 9.80 -0.62
N ARG A 64 4.64 9.83 -0.34
CA ARG A 64 3.95 10.94 0.32
C ARG A 64 2.67 10.42 0.97
N GLU A 65 2.53 10.64 2.29
CA GLU A 65 1.31 10.34 3.04
C GLU A 65 0.12 11.16 2.53
N GLU A 66 -1.05 10.54 2.51
CA GLU A 66 -2.30 11.22 2.17
C GLU A 66 -2.72 12.24 3.25
N ALA A 67 -3.62 13.14 2.87
CA ALA A 67 -4.17 14.08 3.84
C ALA A 67 -5.03 13.31 4.86
N PRO A 68 -5.00 13.67 6.17
CA PRO A 68 -5.82 12.98 7.16
C PRO A 68 -7.30 12.90 6.77
N GLY A 69 -7.85 11.68 6.77
CA GLY A 69 -9.23 11.41 6.36
C GLY A 69 -9.41 11.07 4.88
N HIS A 70 -8.32 10.98 4.12
CA HIS A 70 -8.26 10.40 2.78
C HIS A 70 -7.56 9.04 2.86
N GLU A 71 -8.08 8.07 2.12
CA GLU A 71 -7.58 6.69 1.99
C GLU A 71 -7.88 6.25 0.54
N ASP A 72 -7.34 6.99 -0.43
CA ASP A 72 -7.59 6.78 -1.85
C ASP A 72 -6.64 5.71 -2.41
N TRP A 73 -7.11 4.47 -2.48
CA TRP A 73 -6.30 3.34 -2.95
C TRP A 73 -6.10 3.40 -4.48
N MET A 74 -4.88 3.73 -4.92
CA MET A 74 -4.53 4.01 -6.30
C MET A 74 -3.92 2.80 -7.03
N ASP A 75 -4.46 2.49 -8.21
CA ASP A 75 -3.82 1.56 -9.13
C ASP A 75 -2.53 2.14 -9.73
N VAL A 76 -1.68 1.29 -10.33
CA VAL A 76 -0.41 1.73 -10.92
C VAL A 76 -0.57 2.88 -11.93
N PRO A 77 -1.55 2.85 -12.86
CA PRO A 77 -1.81 4.00 -13.71
C PRO A 77 -2.10 5.30 -12.95
N ALA A 78 -2.86 5.27 -11.85
CA ALA A 78 -3.14 6.42 -11.00
C ALA A 78 -1.87 6.91 -10.29
N VAL A 79 -1.12 6.01 -9.65
CA VAL A 79 0.16 6.33 -9.00
C VAL A 79 1.13 6.99 -9.98
N LEU A 80 1.28 6.45 -11.19
CA LEU A 80 2.17 7.01 -12.21
C LEU A 80 1.71 8.39 -12.72
N ARG A 81 0.39 8.64 -12.77
CA ARG A 81 -0.14 9.97 -13.11
C ARG A 81 0.10 10.99 -12.00
N GLN A 82 -0.01 10.55 -10.75
CA GLN A 82 0.14 11.40 -9.57
C GLN A 82 1.61 11.73 -9.27
N GLY A 83 2.51 10.78 -9.55
CA GLY A 83 3.94 10.89 -9.28
C GLY A 83 4.34 10.68 -7.81
N TYR A 84 3.37 10.39 -6.95
CA TYR A 84 3.60 10.01 -5.55
C TYR A 84 2.47 9.08 -5.07
N ALA A 85 2.72 8.36 -3.98
CA ALA A 85 1.76 7.50 -3.31
C ALA A 85 2.25 7.18 -1.88
N ASP A 86 1.40 6.56 -1.06
CA ASP A 86 1.72 6.12 0.29
C ASP A 86 1.85 4.58 0.40
N CYS A 87 1.57 3.98 1.55
CA CYS A 87 2.11 2.65 1.85
C CYS A 87 1.43 1.50 1.10
N GLU A 88 0.11 1.50 1.02
CA GLU A 88 -0.69 0.46 0.39
C GLU A 88 -0.47 0.43 -1.12
N ASP A 89 -0.41 1.60 -1.73
CA ASP A 89 -0.21 1.79 -3.16
C ASP A 89 1.16 1.27 -3.59
N LEU A 90 2.20 1.70 -2.87
CA LEU A 90 3.58 1.33 -3.16
C LEU A 90 3.82 -0.17 -2.90
N ALA A 91 3.25 -0.72 -1.82
CA ALA A 91 3.31 -2.15 -1.53
C ALA A 91 2.57 -2.99 -2.59
N ALA A 92 1.37 -2.56 -3.01
CA ALA A 92 0.58 -3.25 -4.02
C ALA A 92 1.22 -3.19 -5.41
N TYR A 93 1.76 -2.03 -5.81
CA TYR A 93 2.55 -1.90 -7.04
C TYR A 93 3.75 -2.85 -6.99
N ARG A 94 4.56 -2.77 -5.94
CA ARG A 94 5.79 -3.57 -5.85
C ARG A 94 5.51 -5.07 -5.87
N THR A 95 4.47 -5.50 -5.17
CA THR A 95 3.99 -6.89 -5.18
C THR A 95 3.61 -7.33 -6.59
N ALA A 96 2.80 -6.55 -7.29
CA ALA A 96 2.37 -6.85 -8.65
C ALA A 96 3.55 -6.97 -9.62
N GLU A 97 4.49 -6.03 -9.56
CA GLU A 97 5.71 -6.02 -10.38
C GLU A 97 6.51 -7.32 -10.20
N LEU A 98 6.76 -7.70 -8.94
CA LEU A 98 7.53 -8.90 -8.58
C LEU A 98 6.80 -10.18 -9.01
N ARG A 99 5.48 -10.26 -8.84
CA ARG A 99 4.67 -11.40 -9.30
C ARG A 99 4.66 -11.54 -10.82
N VAL A 100 4.59 -10.43 -11.56
CA VAL A 100 4.73 -10.46 -13.03
C VAL A 100 6.09 -10.97 -13.44
N ALA A 101 7.15 -10.62 -12.70
CA ALA A 101 8.51 -11.11 -12.91
C ALA A 101 8.73 -12.58 -12.46
N GLY A 102 7.71 -13.23 -11.87
CA GLY A 102 7.75 -14.65 -11.49
C GLY A 102 8.16 -14.92 -10.04
N PHE A 103 8.21 -13.91 -9.18
CA PHE A 103 8.48 -14.08 -7.76
C PHE A 103 7.19 -14.31 -6.97
N ASN A 104 7.22 -15.27 -6.04
CA ASN A 104 6.09 -15.56 -5.15
C ASN A 104 6.12 -14.66 -3.91
N VAL A 105 5.76 -13.39 -4.07
CA VAL A 105 5.70 -12.42 -2.96
C VAL A 105 4.27 -12.14 -2.53
N GLU A 106 4.11 -11.69 -1.29
CA GLU A 106 2.82 -11.36 -0.71
C GLU A 106 2.81 -9.91 -0.21
N PRO A 107 1.77 -9.12 -0.52
CA PRO A 107 1.59 -7.85 0.16
C PRO A 107 1.14 -8.14 1.59
N VAL A 108 1.69 -7.43 2.56
CA VAL A 108 1.39 -7.66 3.98
C VAL A 108 1.16 -6.37 4.72
N ILE A 109 0.31 -6.46 5.73
CA ILE A 109 0.07 -5.39 6.68
C ILE A 109 0.82 -5.66 7.98
N LYS A 110 1.53 -4.65 8.48
CA LYS A 110 2.01 -4.58 9.85
C LYS A 110 1.12 -3.62 10.62
N TRP A 111 0.88 -3.91 11.89
CA TRP A 111 0.15 -3.00 12.78
C TRP A 111 0.87 -2.85 14.11
N GLN A 112 0.77 -1.66 14.68
CA GLN A 112 1.34 -1.33 15.98
C GLN A 112 0.38 -0.42 16.75
N TRP A 113 0.13 -0.74 18.02
CA TRP A 113 -0.58 0.15 18.92
C TRP A 113 0.32 1.33 19.28
N VAL A 114 -0.16 2.54 19.04
CA VAL A 114 0.52 3.78 19.38
C VAL A 114 -0.32 4.58 20.38
N PRO A 115 0.20 4.83 21.60
CA PRO A 115 -0.47 5.66 22.59
C PRO A 115 -0.79 7.06 22.06
N ARG A 116 -1.92 7.61 22.49
CA ARG A 116 -2.41 8.94 22.09
C ARG A 116 -1.34 10.02 22.26
N GLU A 117 -0.59 9.98 23.36
CA GLU A 117 0.43 10.99 23.67
C GLU A 117 1.59 10.98 22.67
N ILE A 118 1.91 9.82 22.10
CA ILE A 118 2.95 9.70 21.06
C ILE A 118 2.45 10.30 19.75
N MET A 119 1.20 10.01 19.36
CA MET A 119 0.58 10.60 18.15
C MET A 119 0.55 12.13 18.22
N ILE A 120 0.20 12.70 19.38
CA ILE A 120 0.18 14.16 19.58
C ILE A 120 1.57 14.76 19.42
N ARG A 121 2.60 14.13 20.01
CA ARG A 121 4.00 14.58 19.86
C ARG A 121 4.49 14.52 18.42
N GLN A 122 3.90 13.64 17.60
CA GLN A 122 4.16 13.53 16.17
C GLN A 122 3.35 14.52 15.33
N GLY A 123 2.49 15.35 15.95
CA GLY A 123 1.75 16.41 15.28
C GLY A 123 0.36 16.01 14.77
N TYR A 124 -0.15 14.83 15.13
CA TYR A 124 -1.49 14.41 14.74
C TYR A 124 -2.57 15.28 15.43
N PRO A 125 -3.62 15.71 14.72
CA PRO A 125 -4.66 16.56 15.29
C PRO A 125 -5.40 15.86 16.43
N GLU A 126 -5.40 16.44 17.62
CA GLU A 126 -5.97 15.84 18.83
C GLU A 126 -7.44 15.42 18.70
N HIS A 127 -8.22 16.13 17.89
CA HIS A 127 -9.63 15.88 17.66
C HIS A 127 -9.90 14.68 16.73
N HIS A 128 -8.87 14.17 16.04
CA HIS A 128 -8.93 12.94 15.23
C HIS A 128 -8.44 11.71 16.00
N LEU A 129 -7.89 11.88 17.22
CA LEU A 129 -7.31 10.78 17.98
C LEU A 129 -8.31 10.20 18.99
N PRO A 130 -8.50 8.86 19.04
CA PRO A 130 -9.27 8.20 20.08
C PRO A 130 -8.67 8.43 21.47
N GLY A 131 -9.47 8.22 22.51
CA GLY A 131 -9.10 8.56 23.89
C GLY A 131 -7.89 7.81 24.47
N ARG A 132 -7.46 6.67 23.89
CA ARG A 132 -6.34 5.85 24.41
C ARG A 132 -5.15 5.72 23.45
N GLY A 133 -5.36 5.88 22.15
CA GLY A 133 -4.36 5.60 21.12
C GLY A 133 -5.02 5.07 19.86
N VAL A 134 -4.18 4.69 18.90
CA VAL A 134 -4.60 4.14 17.61
C VAL A 134 -3.78 2.90 17.27
N TRP A 135 -4.34 2.04 16.45
CA TRP A 135 -3.54 1.08 15.69
C TRP A 135 -3.05 1.77 14.42
N LEU A 136 -1.74 1.98 14.30
CA LEU A 136 -1.14 2.38 13.04
C LEU A 136 -0.87 1.16 12.19
N VAL A 137 -1.21 1.29 10.91
CA VAL A 137 -1.15 0.25 9.89
C VAL A 137 -0.07 0.67 8.89
N HIS A 138 0.77 -0.28 8.47
CA HIS A 138 1.81 -0.04 7.46
C HIS A 138 1.90 -1.22 6.50
N CYS A 139 1.81 -0.95 5.20
CA CYS A 139 1.87 -1.96 4.16
C CYS A 139 3.30 -2.21 3.69
N CYS A 140 3.64 -3.48 3.43
CA CYS A 140 4.97 -3.93 3.00
C CYS A 140 4.85 -5.11 2.01
N VAL A 141 5.99 -5.59 1.51
CA VAL A 141 6.08 -6.79 0.67
C VAL A 141 6.86 -7.87 1.40
N ARG A 142 6.29 -9.07 1.54
CA ARG A 142 6.96 -10.25 2.12
C ARG A 142 7.48 -11.16 1.01
N TRP A 143 8.76 -11.47 1.09
CA TRP A 143 9.45 -12.42 0.21
C TRP A 143 9.26 -13.88 0.69
N PRO A 144 9.46 -14.88 -0.19
CA PRO A 144 9.35 -16.30 0.17
C PRO A 144 10.23 -16.74 1.35
N ASP A 145 11.38 -16.08 1.54
CA ASP A 145 12.32 -16.33 2.63
C ASP A 145 11.91 -15.65 3.95
N GLY A 146 10.76 -14.96 3.97
CA GLY A 146 10.25 -14.22 5.10
C GLY A 146 10.78 -12.79 5.22
N ARG A 147 11.71 -12.36 4.35
CA ARG A 147 12.23 -10.99 4.35
C ARG A 147 11.10 -10.01 4.04
N ILE A 148 11.07 -8.89 4.78
CA ILE A 148 10.15 -7.80 4.50
C ILE A 148 10.87 -6.67 3.75
N GLU A 149 10.35 -6.33 2.58
CA GLU A 149 10.71 -5.14 1.82
C GLU A 149 9.70 -4.04 2.12
N ASP A 150 10.20 -2.82 2.35
CA ASP A 150 9.40 -1.62 2.64
C ASP A 150 9.61 -0.60 1.51
N PRO A 151 8.76 -0.63 0.47
CA PRO A 151 8.86 0.29 -0.66
C PRO A 151 8.73 1.76 -0.25
N SER A 152 7.87 2.06 0.72
CA SER A 152 7.65 3.42 1.24
C SER A 152 8.93 3.99 1.84
N ARG A 153 9.64 3.20 2.67
CA ARG A 153 10.94 3.62 3.23
C ARG A 153 11.99 3.81 2.15
N ILE A 154 12.02 2.93 1.13
CA ILE A 154 12.95 3.05 0.00
C ILE A 154 12.67 4.33 -0.80
N LEU A 155 11.40 4.72 -0.93
CA LEU A 155 10.94 5.84 -1.75
C LEU A 155 10.79 7.17 -1.00
N GLY A 156 11.25 7.25 0.25
CA GLY A 156 11.41 8.53 0.96
C GLY A 156 10.58 8.71 2.23
N MET A 157 9.90 7.68 2.72
CA MET A 157 9.27 7.74 4.04
C MET A 157 10.34 7.94 5.14
N GLY A 158 10.27 9.07 5.84
CA GLY A 158 11.17 9.45 6.92
C GLY A 158 10.47 9.44 8.28
N GLY A 159 11.04 8.76 9.27
CA GLY A 159 10.51 8.67 10.64
C GLY A 159 11.03 7.43 11.37
N GLN A 160 11.16 7.49 12.70
CA GLN A 160 11.57 6.39 13.59
C GLN A 160 10.52 5.27 13.71
N PHE A 161 9.91 4.83 12.61
CA PHE A 161 8.98 3.69 12.64
C PHE A 161 9.70 2.32 12.56
N MET A 162 11.05 2.31 12.57
CA MET A 162 11.85 1.22 11.98
C MET A 162 13.11 0.82 12.76
N GLU A 163 13.18 1.01 14.08
CA GLU A 163 14.37 0.57 14.84
C GLU A 163 14.14 -0.55 15.86
N ARG A 164 12.90 -0.95 16.16
CA ARG A 164 12.67 -2.11 17.04
C ARG A 164 11.47 -2.93 16.57
N ILE A 165 11.79 -4.02 15.87
CA ILE A 165 11.09 -5.30 16.02
C ILE A 165 12.02 -6.15 16.87
#